data_AF-A0A935SLZ5-F1
#
_entry.id   AF-A0A935SLZ5-F1
#
_cell.length_a   1.000
_cell.length_b   1.000
_cell.length_c   1.000
_cell.angle_alpha   90.00
_cell.angle_beta   90.00
_cell.angle_gamma   90.00
#
_symmetry.space_group_name_H-M   'P 1'
#
loop_
_entity.id
_entity.type
_entity.pdbx_description
1 polymer ?
#
loop_
_entity_poly.entity_id
_entity_poly.type
_entity_poly.pdbx_seq_one_letter_code
_entity_poly.pdbx_strand_id
1 'polypeptide(L)'
;MNIILRERFENIMIEAVKLDVEIVSELNKDILLHDTPYTGIWHNMKVDGIPDYKNLVGNLYIIFKNQSEKDNSALYLSGSFVVRADKSTEVADSFNKLIQHLFDWATKHVEEKNIVGEDGSKFIVPKFLYSKYDFEHLNQIDQ
;
A
#
# COMPACT_ATOMS: atom_id res chain seq x y z
N MET A 1 -5.05 20.22 8.37
CA MET A 1 -4.81 18.94 7.67
C MET A 1 -6.11 18.58 6.96
N ASN A 2 -6.13 18.60 5.63
CA ASN A 2 -7.32 18.20 4.86
C ASN A 2 -7.28 16.68 4.71
N ILE A 3 -8.29 15.99 5.25
CA ILE A 3 -8.45 14.54 5.10
C ILE A 3 -9.26 14.33 3.82
N ILE A 4 -8.72 13.56 2.87
CA ILE A 4 -9.37 13.28 1.59
C ILE A 4 -10.08 11.92 1.60
N LEU A 5 -9.67 11.02 2.50
CA LEU A 5 -10.29 9.71 2.71
C LEU A 5 -10.31 9.39 4.20
N ARG A 6 -11.45 8.91 4.69
CA ARG A 6 -11.59 8.43 6.07
C ARG A 6 -12.45 7.18 6.08
N GLU A 7 -11.85 6.05 6.38
CA GLU A 7 -12.53 4.75 6.37
C GLU A 7 -12.21 3.94 7.61
N ARG A 8 -13.21 3.22 8.11
CA ARG A 8 -13.04 2.24 9.17
C ARG A 8 -12.83 0.87 8.52
N PHE A 9 -11.73 0.22 8.86
CA PHE A 9 -11.41 -1.13 8.41
C PHE A 9 -11.17 -1.98 9.65
N GLU A 10 -12.07 -2.91 9.92
CA GLU A 10 -12.08 -3.69 11.16
C GLU A 10 -12.01 -2.79 12.41
N ASN A 11 -10.96 -2.95 13.24
CA ASN A 11 -10.71 -2.22 14.48
C ASN A 11 -9.76 -1.01 14.32
N ILE A 12 -9.44 -0.62 13.09
CA ILE A 12 -8.63 0.56 12.80
C ILE A 12 -9.43 1.62 12.02
N MET A 13 -9.07 2.89 12.23
CA MET A 13 -9.48 4.02 11.42
C MET A 13 -8.32 4.43 10.53
N ILE A 14 -8.53 4.47 9.22
CA ILE A 14 -7.55 4.89 8.23
C ILE A 14 -7.95 6.26 7.71
N GLU A 15 -7.06 7.24 7.85
CA GLU A 15 -7.23 8.61 7.38
C GLU A 15 -6.14 8.90 6.34
N ALA A 16 -6.49 9.08 5.07
CA ALA A 16 -5.56 9.55 4.06
C ALA A 16 -5.61 11.08 3.99
N VAL A 17 -4.46 11.71 4.22
CA VAL A 17 -4.24 13.15 4.05
C VAL A 17 -3.92 13.47 2.60
N LYS A 18 -3.24 12.54 1.93
CA LYS A 18 -2.90 12.59 0.50
C LYS A 18 -2.91 11.17 -0.05
N LEU A 19 -3.39 11.02 -1.28
CA LEU A 19 -3.40 9.76 -2.02
C LEU A 19 -3.30 10.11 -3.51
N ASP A 20 -2.17 9.77 -4.11
CA ASP A 20 -1.93 9.88 -5.54
C ASP A 20 -1.86 8.48 -6.13
N VAL A 21 -2.46 8.34 -7.32
CA VAL A 21 -2.42 7.11 -8.10
C VAL A 21 -2.03 7.46 -9.53
N GLU A 22 -1.01 6.81 -10.05
CA GLU A 22 -0.58 6.95 -11.44
C GLU A 22 -0.33 5.60 -12.08
N ILE A 23 -0.46 5.57 -13.41
CA ILE A 23 0.03 4.46 -14.22
C ILE A 23 1.39 4.89 -14.76
N VAL A 24 2.43 4.14 -14.42
CA VAL A 24 3.79 4.29 -14.97
C VAL A 24 3.97 3.30 -16.10
N SER A 25 4.47 3.76 -17.24
CA SER A 25 4.65 2.95 -18.46
C SER A 25 5.86 2.02 -18.38
N GLU A 26 6.88 2.37 -17.59
CA GLU A 26 8.10 1.58 -17.49
C GLU A 26 8.65 1.60 -16.06
N LEU A 27 8.78 0.42 -15.46
CA LEU A 27 9.52 0.24 -14.21
C LEU A 27 10.96 -0.15 -14.50
N ASN A 28 11.90 0.50 -13.82
CA ASN A 28 13.25 -0.03 -13.74
C ASN A 28 13.19 -1.38 -12.98
N LYS A 29 13.62 -2.45 -13.65
CA LYS A 29 13.56 -3.83 -13.13
C LYS A 29 14.35 -4.00 -11.83
N ASP A 30 15.36 -3.16 -11.63
CA ASP A 30 16.18 -3.15 -10.41
C ASP A 30 15.39 -2.64 -9.18
N ILE A 31 14.23 -2.01 -9.36
CA ILE A 31 13.39 -1.49 -8.27
C ILE A 31 12.51 -2.59 -7.65
N LEU A 32 12.23 -3.69 -8.37
CA LEU A 32 11.34 -4.77 -7.89
C LEU A 32 12.08 -5.88 -7.12
N LEU A 33 13.22 -5.60 -6.51
CA LEU A 33 14.14 -6.60 -5.98
C LEU A 33 13.73 -7.27 -4.64
N HIS A 34 12.48 -7.16 -4.17
CA HIS A 34 12.08 -7.78 -2.90
C HIS A 34 10.78 -8.60 -2.99
N ASP A 35 10.90 -9.86 -2.55
CA ASP A 35 9.92 -10.89 -2.16
C ASP A 35 8.67 -11.20 -3.01
N THR A 36 8.20 -10.29 -3.87
CA THR A 36 7.19 -10.59 -4.89
C THR A 36 7.49 -9.91 -6.23
N PRO A 37 7.51 -10.65 -7.35
CA PRO A 37 7.86 -10.10 -8.67
C PRO A 37 6.85 -9.09 -9.23
N TYR A 38 5.73 -8.87 -8.52
CA TYR A 38 4.60 -8.05 -8.96
C TYR A 38 4.21 -6.95 -7.96
N THR A 39 4.86 -6.85 -6.80
CA THR A 39 4.53 -5.80 -5.83
C THR A 39 5.75 -5.33 -5.05
N GLY A 40 5.90 -4.02 -4.95
CA GLY A 40 6.85 -3.37 -4.04
C GLY A 40 6.10 -2.49 -3.06
N ILE A 41 6.48 -2.56 -1.78
CA ILE A 41 5.90 -1.76 -0.70
C ILE A 41 7.04 -1.09 0.05
N TRP A 42 7.00 0.22 0.15
CA TRP A 42 7.96 1.02 0.92
C TRP A 42 7.23 2.00 1.80
N HIS A 43 7.77 2.24 2.99
CA HIS A 43 7.13 3.13 3.94
C HIS A 43 8.14 3.97 4.71
N ASN A 44 7.69 5.17 5.08
CA ASN A 44 8.32 5.99 6.10
C ASN A 44 7.23 6.31 7.14
N MET A 45 6.74 5.23 7.76
CA MET A 45 5.69 5.25 8.77
C MET A 45 6.33 5.20 10.14
N LYS A 46 5.85 6.05 11.05
CA LYS A 46 6.31 6.13 12.42
C LYS A 46 5.17 5.81 13.36
N VAL A 47 5.52 5.29 14.52
CA VAL A 47 4.58 5.10 15.61
C VAL A 47 4.44 6.43 16.34
N ASP A 48 3.21 6.93 16.43
CA ASP A 48 2.83 8.10 17.21
C ASP A 48 1.77 7.68 18.23
N GLY A 49 2.06 7.72 19.53
CA GLY A 49 1.14 7.16 20.51
C GLY A 49 1.60 7.23 21.97
N ILE A 50 0.63 7.12 22.87
CA ILE A 50 0.79 6.96 24.33
C ILE A 50 0.75 5.45 24.64
N PRO A 51 1.26 4.93 25.78
CA PRO A 51 1.42 3.48 26.00
C PRO A 51 0.22 2.57 25.67
N ASP A 52 -1.01 3.09 25.78
CA ASP A 52 -2.25 2.32 25.59
C ASP A 52 -2.80 2.36 24.15
N TYR A 53 -2.23 3.17 23.25
CA TYR A 53 -2.64 3.25 21.85
C TYR A 53 -1.46 3.68 20.96
N LYS A 54 -1.15 2.85 19.96
CA LYS A 54 -0.12 3.16 18.97
C LYS A 54 -0.77 3.51 17.64
N ASN A 55 -0.69 4.77 17.23
CA ASN A 55 -1.08 5.17 15.89
C ASN A 55 0.10 5.00 14.95
N LEU A 56 -0.18 4.82 13.66
CA LEU A 56 0.81 4.91 12.61
C LEU A 56 0.59 6.18 11.83
N VAL A 57 1.65 6.95 11.63
CA VAL A 57 1.60 8.18 10.83
C VAL A 57 2.80 8.21 9.90
N GLY A 58 2.57 8.55 8.63
CA GLY A 58 3.65 8.75 7.69
C GLY A 58 3.25 8.50 6.25
N ASN A 59 4.24 8.13 5.44
CA ASN A 59 4.06 7.92 4.01
C ASN A 59 4.18 6.44 3.65
N LEU A 60 3.42 6.04 2.65
CA LEU A 60 3.43 4.71 2.08
C LEU A 60 3.45 4.81 0.55
N TYR A 61 4.21 3.90 -0.05
CA TYR A 61 4.42 3.80 -1.48
C TYR A 61 4.21 2.34 -1.87
N ILE A 62 3.30 2.07 -2.80
CA ILE A 62 3.01 0.74 -3.31
C ILE A 62 3.10 0.78 -4.83
N ILE A 63 3.84 -0.17 -5.39
CA ILE A 63 3.87 -0.43 -6.83
C ILE A 63 3.22 -1.78 -7.06
N PHE A 64 2.24 -1.84 -7.95
CA PHE A 64 1.72 -3.09 -8.51
C PHE A 64 2.22 -3.20 -9.95
N LYS A 65 2.90 -4.28 -10.32
CA LYS A 65 3.34 -4.50 -11.70
C LYS A 65 2.23 -5.19 -12.50
N ASN A 66 2.08 -4.85 -13.77
CA ASN A 66 1.30 -5.69 -14.68
C ASN A 66 1.87 -7.13 -14.69
N GLN A 67 0.97 -8.11 -14.69
CA GLN A 67 1.30 -9.53 -14.69
C GLN A 67 1.51 -10.09 -16.11
N SER A 68 1.22 -9.31 -17.16
CA SER A 68 1.56 -9.68 -18.54
C SER A 68 3.07 -9.63 -18.77
N GLU A 69 3.63 -10.70 -19.34
CA GLU A 69 5.07 -10.78 -19.66
C GLU A 69 5.52 -9.75 -20.71
N LYS A 70 4.57 -9.21 -21.48
CA LYS A 70 4.82 -8.25 -22.57
C LYS A 70 4.62 -6.79 -22.15
N ASP A 71 4.22 -6.56 -20.91
CA ASP A 71 3.88 -5.25 -20.39
C ASP A 71 4.74 -4.91 -19.17
N ASN A 72 5.40 -3.75 -19.21
CA ASN A 72 6.22 -3.24 -18.10
C ASN A 72 5.54 -2.12 -17.31
N SER A 73 4.27 -1.85 -17.62
CA SER A 73 3.48 -0.87 -16.89
C SER A 73 3.20 -1.31 -15.46
N ALA A 74 2.95 -0.33 -14.62
CA ALA A 74 2.61 -0.53 -13.23
C ALA A 74 1.66 0.55 -12.72
N LEU A 75 0.91 0.19 -11.69
CA LEU A 75 0.09 1.10 -10.91
C LEU A 75 0.90 1.52 -9.70
N TYR A 76 1.24 2.81 -9.63
CA TYR A 76 1.91 3.40 -8.47
C TYR A 76 0.89 4.12 -7.61
N LEU A 77 0.86 3.74 -6.33
CA LEU A 77 0.04 4.34 -5.29
C LEU A 77 0.96 4.95 -4.24
N SER A 78 0.79 6.24 -3.98
CA SER A 78 1.54 6.94 -2.93
C SER A 78 0.60 7.76 -2.06
N GLY A 79 0.86 7.82 -0.76
CA GLY A 79 0.00 8.57 0.12
C GLY A 79 0.57 8.84 1.49
N SER A 80 -0.06 9.79 2.19
CA SER A 80 0.22 10.13 3.57
C SER A 80 -0.97 9.70 4.43
N PHE A 81 -0.70 8.82 5.39
CA PHE A 81 -1.72 8.13 6.16
C PHE A 81 -1.57 8.38 7.66
N VAL A 82 -2.72 8.42 8.33
CA VAL A 82 -2.86 8.34 9.79
C VAL A 82 -3.75 7.13 10.08
N VAL A 83 -3.20 6.12 10.76
CA VAL A 83 -3.93 4.93 11.19
C VAL A 83 -4.09 4.95 12.69
N ARG A 84 -5.33 4.92 13.17
CA ARG A 84 -5.67 4.92 14.59
C ARG A 84 -6.28 3.58 14.97
N ALA A 85 -5.66 2.88 15.91
CA ALA A 85 -6.23 1.66 16.47
C ALA A 85 -7.04 1.99 17.72
N ASP A 86 -8.25 1.44 17.86
CA ASP A 86 -9.14 1.80 18.97
C ASP A 86 -8.56 1.38 20.33
N LYS A 87 -7.77 0.28 20.41
CA LYS A 87 -7.10 -0.25 21.63
C LYS A 87 -5.90 -1.19 21.34
N SER A 88 -5.29 -1.13 20.15
CA SER A 88 -4.18 -2.04 19.79
C SER A 88 -2.82 -1.43 20.08
N THR A 89 -1.94 -2.20 20.71
CA THR A 89 -0.51 -1.89 20.86
C THR A 89 0.34 -2.61 19.81
N GLU A 90 -0.28 -3.44 18.97
CA GLU A 90 0.34 -4.21 17.90
C GLU A 90 0.41 -3.36 16.62
N VAL A 91 1.56 -2.72 16.44
CA VAL A 91 1.85 -1.85 15.30
C VAL A 91 1.81 -2.64 13.98
N ALA A 92 2.36 -3.86 13.99
CA ALA A 92 2.39 -4.72 12.82
C ALA A 92 0.99 -5.09 12.33
N ASP A 93 0.06 -5.39 13.25
CA ASP A 93 -1.34 -5.66 12.92
C ASP A 93 -2.01 -4.45 12.24
N SER A 94 -1.80 -3.26 12.82
CA SER A 94 -2.35 -2.01 12.26
C SER A 94 -1.79 -1.69 10.88
N PHE A 95 -0.48 -1.92 10.68
CA PHE A 95 0.16 -1.73 9.40
C PHE A 95 -0.34 -2.73 8.35
N ASN A 96 -0.40 -4.02 8.68
CA ASN A 96 -0.85 -5.05 7.75
C ASN A 96 -2.32 -4.85 7.34
N LYS A 97 -3.17 -4.38 8.25
CA LYS A 97 -4.55 -3.99 7.93
C LYS A 97 -4.62 -2.76 7.01
N LEU A 98 -3.75 -1.76 7.20
CA LEU A 98 -3.61 -0.66 6.24
C LEU A 98 -3.25 -1.18 4.85
N ILE A 99 -2.24 -2.05 4.75
CA ILE A 99 -1.82 -2.60 3.45
C ILE A 99 -2.95 -3.41 2.80
N GLN A 100 -3.62 -4.27 3.55
CA GLN A 100 -4.75 -5.05 3.05
C GLN A 100 -5.86 -4.14 2.51
N HIS A 101 -6.22 -3.11 3.29
CA HIS A 101 -7.22 -2.14 2.86
C HIS A 101 -6.83 -1.45 1.54
N LEU A 102 -5.57 -1.06 1.37
CA LEU A 102 -5.09 -0.41 0.16
C LEU A 102 -5.04 -1.34 -1.06
N PHE A 103 -4.76 -2.63 -0.86
CA PHE A 103 -4.86 -3.63 -1.92
C PHE A 103 -6.31 -3.84 -2.38
N ASP A 104 -7.25 -3.93 -1.43
CA ASP A 104 -8.67 -4.02 -1.74
C ASP A 104 -9.17 -2.76 -2.47
N TRP A 105 -8.73 -1.58 -2.01
CA TRP A 105 -9.03 -0.31 -2.65
C TRP A 105 -8.45 -0.23 -4.07
N ALA A 106 -7.18 -0.60 -4.26
CA ALA A 106 -6.52 -0.58 -5.57
C ALA A 106 -7.20 -1.55 -6.55
N THR A 107 -7.64 -2.72 -6.07
CA THR A 107 -8.40 -3.69 -6.88
C THR A 107 -9.68 -3.06 -7.41
N LYS A 108 -10.48 -2.43 -6.52
CA LYS A 108 -11.70 -1.73 -6.92
C LYS A 108 -11.40 -0.57 -7.87
N HIS A 109 -10.34 0.19 -7.62
CA HIS A 109 -9.94 1.30 -8.48
C HIS A 109 -9.62 0.86 -9.90
N VAL A 110 -8.87 -0.24 -10.06
CA VAL A 110 -8.55 -0.85 -11.36
C VAL A 110 -9.82 -1.29 -12.09
N GLU A 111 -10.76 -1.92 -11.39
CA GLU A 111 -12.04 -2.37 -11.95
C GLU A 111 -12.92 -1.18 -12.38
N GLU A 112 -13.13 -0.20 -11.50
CA GLU A 112 -13.98 0.98 -11.75
C GLU A 112 -13.45 1.85 -12.89
N LYS A 113 -12.13 1.98 -13.00
CA LYS A 113 -11.48 2.77 -14.04
C LYS A 113 -11.17 1.98 -15.31
N ASN A 114 -11.47 0.67 -15.32
CA ASN A 114 -11.12 -0.23 -16.41
C ASN A 114 -9.64 -0.11 -16.82
N ILE A 115 -8.74 -0.09 -15.83
CA ILE A 115 -7.31 0.03 -16.09
C ILE A 115 -6.83 -1.23 -16.81
N VAL A 116 -6.20 -1.01 -17.97
CA VAL A 116 -5.61 -2.05 -18.80
C VAL A 116 -4.13 -1.76 -19.01
N GLY A 117 -3.39 -2.81 -19.29
CA GLY A 117 -2.01 -2.72 -19.70
C GLY A 117 -1.80 -2.06 -21.06
N GLU A 118 -0.55 -1.75 -21.39
CA GLU A 118 -0.16 -1.23 -22.70
C GLU A 118 -0.48 -2.22 -23.83
N ASP A 119 -0.43 -3.52 -23.54
CA ASP A 119 -0.80 -4.59 -24.47
C ASP A 119 -2.31 -4.87 -24.51
N GLY A 120 -3.12 -4.10 -23.78
CA GLY A 120 -4.56 -4.28 -23.64
C GLY A 120 -4.98 -5.40 -22.69
N SER A 121 -4.03 -6.05 -22.00
CA SER A 121 -4.34 -7.03 -20.96
C SER A 121 -5.02 -6.37 -19.76
N LYS A 122 -5.80 -7.16 -19.01
CA LYS A 122 -6.37 -6.67 -17.75
C LYS A 122 -5.26 -6.45 -16.73
N PHE A 123 -5.28 -5.29 -16.08
CA PHE A 123 -4.41 -5.06 -14.95
C PHE A 123 -4.94 -5.84 -13.72
N ILE A 124 -4.07 -6.58 -13.03
CA ILE A 124 -4.47 -7.42 -11.88
C ILE A 124 -3.64 -7.04 -10.67
N VAL A 125 -4.32 -6.53 -9.63
CA VAL A 125 -3.73 -6.33 -8.31
C VAL A 125 -3.60 -7.71 -7.64
N PRO A 126 -2.39 -8.15 -7.23
CA PRO A 126 -2.22 -9.42 -6.53
C PRO A 126 -2.89 -9.37 -5.15
N LYS A 127 -3.26 -10.52 -4.61
CA LYS A 127 -3.85 -10.57 -3.25
C LYS A 127 -2.79 -10.33 -2.18
N PHE A 128 -3.08 -9.46 -1.23
CA PHE A 128 -2.24 -9.31 -0.03
C PHE A 128 -2.52 -10.47 0.94
N LEU A 129 -1.48 -11.24 1.27
CA LEU A 129 -1.57 -12.31 2.27
C LEU A 129 -0.93 -11.80 3.57
N TYR A 130 -1.81 -11.44 4.51
CA TYR A 130 -1.51 -10.85 5.82
C TYR A 130 -0.35 -11.50 6.59
N SER A 131 -0.14 -12.81 6.45
CA SER A 131 0.85 -13.57 7.22
C SER A 131 2.29 -13.53 6.68
N LYS A 132 2.53 -12.89 5.53
CA LYS A 132 3.85 -12.92 4.87
C LYS A 132 4.75 -11.74 5.16
N TYR A 133 4.23 -10.65 5.72
CA TYR A 133 4.98 -9.41 5.91
C TYR A 133 4.99 -9.01 7.36
N ASP A 134 6.14 -9.18 8.01
CA ASP A 134 6.38 -8.60 9.32
C ASP A 134 6.77 -7.13 9.13
N PHE A 135 6.23 -6.23 9.97
CA PHE A 135 6.44 -4.78 9.84
C PHE A 135 7.93 -4.41 9.87
N GLU A 136 8.74 -5.19 10.59
CA GLU A 136 10.19 -5.00 10.68
C GLU A 136 10.93 -5.37 9.39
N HIS A 137 10.39 -6.25 8.55
CA HIS A 137 11.04 -6.69 7.30
C HIS A 137 10.87 -5.69 6.16
N LEU A 138 9.93 -4.74 6.27
CA LEU A 138 9.71 -3.68 5.27
C LEU A 138 10.51 -2.39 5.57
N ASN A 139 11.27 -2.36 6.66
CA ASN A 139 12.13 -1.25 7.08
C ASN A 139 13.55 -1.30 6.49
N GLN A 140 13.70 -1.42 5.16
CA GLN A 140 14.99 -1.18 4.51
C GLN A 140 14.84 -0.27 3.29
N ILE A 141 14.63 1.02 3.54
CA ILE A 141 15.28 2.06 2.74
C ILE A 141 16.05 2.94 3.74
N ASP A 142 17.35 2.65 3.82
CA ASP A 142 18.48 3.48 4.23
C ASP A 142 18.35 4.36 5.49
N GLN A 143 19.11 3.95 6.53
CA GLN A 143 19.87 4.89 7.36
C GLN A 143 21.12 5.37 6.60
#